data_AF-A0A7C5NI53-F1
#
_entry.id   AF-A0A7C5NI53-F1
#
_cell.length_a   1.000
_cell.length_b   1.000
_cell.length_c   1.000
_cell.angle_alpha   90.00
_cell.angle_beta   90.00
_cell.angle_gamma   90.00
#
_symmetry.space_group_name_H-M   'P 1'
#
loop_
_entity.id
_entity.type
_entity.pdbx_description
1 polymer ?
#
loop_
_entity_poly.entity_id
_entity_poly.type
_entity_poly.pdbx_seq_one_letter_code
_entity_poly.pdbx_strand_id
1 'polypeptide(L)'
;MSSPLPPLAACSLILVLGACERDRTAAPPPPGASAPTTAPARPAPAGLPDGPWKEAMAGDALAVERLALDRDVDELLAVAQSDEPWAVAFEALARADDAECVFEELASLAASDVDRRQAALVALVAIATRRPEPTEPRDPPGIASGAEVLERLGRDGSVERRHRALAISVLRGLSRSGRWDPSRIPTLGDPTATDPP
;
A
#
# COMPACT_ATOMS: atom_id res chain seq x y z
N MET A 1 30.07 -56.16 11.68
CA MET A 1 28.85 -56.84 12.15
C MET A 1 27.68 -56.05 11.62
N SER A 2 26.89 -56.71 10.77
CA SER A 2 25.87 -56.13 9.90
C SER A 2 24.48 -56.15 10.56
N SER A 3 23.72 -55.05 10.40
CA SER A 3 22.25 -54.90 10.27
C SER A 3 21.31 -55.56 11.33
N PRO A 4 19.99 -55.25 11.41
CA PRO A 4 19.13 -54.50 10.48
C PRO A 4 18.11 -53.50 11.09
N LEU A 5 17.46 -52.74 10.20
CA LEU A 5 16.17 -52.03 10.39
C LEU A 5 14.99 -53.02 10.56
N PRO A 6 13.85 -52.53 11.08
CA PRO A 6 12.59 -52.82 10.38
C PRO A 6 11.61 -51.63 10.20
N PRO A 7 10.62 -51.77 9.27
CA PRO A 7 9.73 -50.71 8.77
C PRO A 7 8.24 -50.87 9.19
N LEU A 8 7.46 -49.79 9.17
CA LEU A 8 5.98 -49.77 9.04
C LEU A 8 5.61 -48.40 8.43
N ALA A 9 5.10 -48.21 7.21
CA ALA A 9 3.95 -48.79 6.47
C ALA A 9 2.58 -48.38 7.04
N ALA A 10 1.93 -47.41 6.37
CA ALA A 10 0.49 -47.10 6.28
C ALA A 10 0.34 -45.59 5.98
N CYS A 11 -0.56 -45.08 5.15
CA CYS A 11 -1.60 -45.64 4.31
C CYS A 11 -1.88 -44.61 3.21
N SER A 12 -2.11 -45.10 2.00
CA SER A 12 -2.66 -44.34 0.87
C SER A 12 -4.01 -43.72 1.22
N LEU A 13 -4.22 -42.47 0.80
CA LEU A 13 -5.56 -41.99 0.45
C LEU A 13 -5.52 -41.42 -0.97
N ILE A 14 -6.16 -42.15 -1.87
CA ILE A 14 -6.44 -41.77 -3.25
C ILE A 14 -7.73 -40.94 -3.21
N LEU A 15 -7.70 -39.74 -3.77
CA LEU A 15 -8.91 -38.99 -4.15
C LEU A 15 -8.92 -38.83 -5.66
N VAL A 16 -9.82 -39.58 -6.29
CA VAL A 16 -10.23 -39.47 -7.69
C VAL A 16 -11.39 -38.47 -7.75
N LEU A 17 -11.17 -37.35 -8.44
CA LEU A 17 -12.19 -36.49 -9.05
C LEU A 17 -11.49 -35.95 -10.31
N GLY A 18 -11.93 -36.17 -11.55
CA GLY A 18 -13.28 -36.27 -12.07
C GLY A 18 -13.25 -35.44 -13.35
N ALA A 19 -12.87 -36.07 -14.47
CA ALA A 19 -12.77 -35.43 -15.77
C ALA A 19 -14.15 -35.35 -16.42
N CYS A 20 -14.68 -34.14 -16.57
CA CYS A 20 -15.81 -33.84 -17.47
C CYS A 20 -15.50 -32.56 -18.27
N GLU A 21 -15.32 -32.78 -19.58
CA GLU A 21 -15.77 -31.97 -20.73
C GLU A 21 -15.54 -30.44 -20.75
N ARG A 22 -14.89 -29.96 -21.82
CA ARG A 22 -15.64 -29.43 -22.97
C ARG A 22 -14.73 -29.04 -24.13
N ASP A 23 -15.01 -29.66 -25.27
CA ASP A 23 -14.66 -29.17 -26.59
C ASP A 23 -15.48 -27.91 -26.91
N ARG A 24 -14.80 -26.78 -27.12
CA ARG A 24 -15.34 -25.59 -27.81
C ARG A 24 -14.21 -24.87 -28.53
N THR A 25 -13.99 -25.26 -29.77
CA THR A 25 -13.34 -24.42 -30.77
C THR A 25 -14.25 -23.21 -31.03
N ALA A 26 -13.86 -22.03 -30.53
CA ALA A 26 -14.50 -20.75 -30.84
C ALA A 26 -13.43 -19.78 -31.35
N ALA A 27 -13.72 -19.15 -32.48
CA ALA A 27 -12.85 -18.26 -33.23
C ALA A 27 -12.42 -16.99 -32.45
N PRO A 28 -11.27 -16.38 -32.78
CA PRO A 28 -10.81 -15.15 -32.14
C PRO A 28 -11.68 -13.94 -32.55
N PRO A 29 -12.05 -13.05 -31.61
CA PRO A 29 -12.63 -11.75 -31.95
C PRO A 29 -11.57 -10.76 -32.47
N PRO A 30 -11.97 -9.75 -33.27
CA PRO A 30 -11.05 -8.74 -33.82
C PRO A 30 -10.49 -7.80 -32.73
N PRO A 31 -9.35 -7.12 -32.97
CA PRO A 31 -8.77 -6.15 -32.03
C PRO A 31 -9.67 -4.91 -31.95
N GLY A 32 -10.52 -4.86 -30.94
CA GLY A 32 -11.23 -3.66 -30.52
C GLY A 32 -10.29 -2.73 -29.76
N ALA A 33 -10.18 -1.49 -30.22
CA ALA A 33 -9.40 -0.43 -29.61
C ALA A 33 -9.70 -0.30 -28.11
N SER A 34 -8.66 -0.44 -27.28
CA SER A 34 -8.72 -0.10 -25.87
C SER A 34 -8.93 1.41 -25.74
N ALA A 35 -10.16 1.82 -25.48
CA ALA A 35 -10.43 3.15 -24.97
C ALA A 35 -9.78 3.29 -23.58
N PRO A 36 -9.21 4.46 -23.23
CA PRO A 36 -8.71 4.68 -21.89
C PRO A 36 -9.89 4.65 -20.92
N THR A 37 -9.93 3.62 -20.07
CA THR A 37 -10.76 3.61 -18.86
C THR A 37 -10.24 4.75 -17.98
N THR A 38 -10.86 5.92 -18.12
CA THR A 38 -10.80 6.96 -17.10
C THR A 38 -11.62 6.42 -15.93
N ALA A 39 -10.95 5.94 -14.90
CA ALA A 39 -11.61 5.57 -13.65
C ALA A 39 -12.44 6.78 -13.18
N PRO A 40 -13.74 6.61 -12.87
CA PRO A 40 -14.53 7.71 -12.33
C PRO A 40 -13.87 8.16 -11.01
N ALA A 41 -13.57 9.47 -10.91
CA ALA A 41 -13.17 10.07 -9.65
C ALA A 41 -14.24 9.73 -8.60
N ARG A 42 -13.84 9.01 -7.55
CA ARG A 42 -14.72 8.59 -6.46
C ARG A 42 -15.31 9.88 -5.84
N PRO A 43 -16.64 10.02 -5.74
CA PRO A 43 -17.22 11.24 -5.17
C PRO A 43 -16.74 11.39 -3.72
N ALA A 44 -16.21 12.57 -3.40
CA ALA A 44 -15.87 12.91 -2.01
C ALA A 44 -17.11 12.71 -1.12
N PRO A 45 -16.96 12.18 0.11
CA PRO A 45 -18.10 11.98 0.99
C PRO A 45 -18.78 13.34 1.25
N ALA A 46 -20.04 13.44 0.84
CA ALA A 46 -20.83 14.65 1.03
C ALA A 46 -21.17 14.81 2.53
N GLY A 47 -20.64 15.87 3.17
CA GLY A 47 -21.10 16.36 4.46
C GLY A 47 -20.15 16.14 5.65
N LEU A 48 -19.04 16.88 5.70
CA LEU A 48 -18.19 16.99 6.89
C LEU A 48 -17.86 18.47 7.14
N PRO A 49 -18.29 19.08 8.26
CA PRO A 49 -17.62 18.84 9.55
C PRO A 49 -18.56 18.94 10.78
N ASP A 50 -19.18 17.83 11.15
CA ASP A 50 -19.79 17.64 12.48
C ASP A 50 -19.22 16.39 13.15
N GLY A 51 -19.23 16.37 14.49
CA GLY A 51 -18.74 15.24 15.29
C GLY A 51 -17.21 15.07 15.28
N PRO A 52 -16.69 13.83 15.15
CA PRO A 52 -15.29 13.53 15.43
C PRO A 52 -14.31 14.25 14.48
N TRP A 53 -14.72 14.58 13.25
CA TRP A 53 -13.88 15.37 12.34
C TRP A 53 -13.63 16.80 12.83
N LYS A 54 -14.66 17.43 13.40
CA LYS A 54 -14.54 18.78 13.96
C LYS A 54 -13.69 18.79 15.23
N GLU A 55 -13.88 17.79 16.09
CA GLU A 55 -13.08 17.58 17.30
C GLU A 55 -11.61 17.36 16.95
N ALA A 56 -11.32 16.51 15.96
CA ALA A 56 -9.97 16.23 15.49
C ALA A 56 -9.30 17.46 14.84
N MET A 57 -10.03 18.23 14.03
CA MET A 57 -9.52 19.51 13.49
C MET A 57 -9.22 20.54 14.58
N ALA A 58 -9.92 20.47 15.73
CA ALA A 58 -9.61 21.29 16.91
C ALA A 58 -8.42 20.75 17.72
N GLY A 59 -7.78 19.66 17.27
CA GLY A 59 -6.60 19.06 17.89
C GLY A 59 -6.91 17.97 18.92
N ASP A 60 -8.15 17.45 18.98
CA ASP A 60 -8.48 16.33 19.85
C ASP A 60 -7.91 15.01 19.29
N ALA A 61 -6.83 14.53 19.91
CA ALA A 61 -6.19 13.27 19.53
C ALA A 61 -7.12 12.07 19.69
N LEU A 62 -8.02 12.06 20.69
CA LEU A 62 -8.97 10.96 20.88
C LEU A 62 -10.00 10.91 19.74
N ALA A 63 -10.35 12.07 19.19
CA ALA A 63 -11.22 12.13 18.02
C ALA A 63 -10.52 11.55 16.78
N VAL A 64 -9.21 11.76 16.61
CA VAL A 64 -8.42 11.10 15.55
C VAL A 64 -8.42 9.58 15.73
N GLU A 65 -8.21 9.08 16.95
CA GLU A 65 -8.27 7.64 17.23
C GLU A 65 -9.67 7.06 16.93
N ARG A 66 -10.74 7.78 17.30
CA ARG A 66 -12.11 7.37 16.96
C ARG A 66 -12.33 7.32 15.44
N LEU A 67 -11.80 8.29 14.70
CA LEU A 67 -11.87 8.26 13.24
C LEU A 67 -11.14 7.04 12.68
N ALA A 68 -9.96 6.72 13.20
CA ALA A 68 -9.19 5.55 12.77
C ALA A 68 -9.87 4.21 13.05
N LEU A 69 -10.68 4.13 14.12
CA LEU A 69 -11.41 2.92 14.51
C LEU A 69 -12.78 2.80 13.81
N ASP A 70 -13.48 3.91 13.63
CA ASP A 70 -14.88 3.92 13.18
C ASP A 70 -15.01 4.05 11.65
N ARG A 71 -13.93 4.41 10.94
CA ARG A 71 -13.96 4.72 9.49
C ARG A 71 -13.13 3.73 8.70
N ASP A 72 -13.65 3.42 7.52
CA ASP A 72 -12.95 2.58 6.55
C ASP A 72 -11.76 3.32 5.93
N VAL A 73 -10.66 2.62 5.65
CA VAL A 73 -9.47 3.20 5.01
C VAL A 73 -9.76 3.79 3.64
N ASP A 74 -10.73 3.27 2.88
CA ASP A 74 -11.19 3.85 1.62
C ASP A 74 -11.87 5.22 1.84
N GLU A 75 -12.65 5.36 2.92
CA GLU A 75 -13.29 6.61 3.29
C GLU A 75 -12.25 7.63 3.73
N LEU A 76 -11.33 7.23 4.61
CA LEU A 76 -10.26 8.09 5.07
C LEU A 76 -9.33 8.51 3.93
N LEU A 77 -9.01 7.62 2.98
CA LEU A 77 -8.24 7.96 1.78
C LEU A 77 -8.98 8.95 0.90
N ALA A 78 -10.29 8.77 0.69
CA ALA A 78 -11.09 9.72 -0.08
C ALA A 78 -11.10 11.12 0.55
N VAL A 79 -11.14 11.22 1.89
CA VAL A 79 -11.03 12.51 2.60
C VAL A 79 -9.59 13.06 2.57
N ALA A 80 -8.56 12.21 2.62
CA ALA A 80 -7.18 12.65 2.46
C ALA A 80 -6.91 13.28 1.08
N GLN A 81 -7.71 12.90 0.07
CA GLN A 81 -7.67 13.46 -1.29
C GLN A 81 -8.57 14.69 -1.48
N SER A 82 -9.40 15.06 -0.50
CA SER A 82 -10.25 16.25 -0.55
C SER A 82 -9.52 17.52 -0.08
N ASP A 83 -10.15 18.68 -0.25
CA ASP A 83 -9.58 19.98 0.16
C ASP A 83 -9.53 20.17 1.68
N GLU A 84 -10.44 19.54 2.41
CA GLU A 84 -10.52 19.51 3.88
C GLU A 84 -11.41 18.33 4.28
N PRO A 85 -11.20 17.67 5.44
CA PRO A 85 -10.10 17.78 6.40
C PRO A 85 -8.93 16.80 6.14
N TRP A 86 -8.23 16.94 5.01
CA TRP A 86 -7.21 15.97 4.56
C TRP A 86 -6.08 15.68 5.56
N ALA A 87 -5.65 16.67 6.35
CA ALA A 87 -4.56 16.49 7.31
C ALA A 87 -4.96 15.51 8.42
N VAL A 88 -6.17 15.69 8.97
CA VAL A 88 -6.76 14.78 9.96
C VAL A 88 -6.94 13.38 9.36
N ALA A 89 -7.34 13.31 8.08
CA ALA A 89 -7.52 12.03 7.41
C ALA A 89 -6.20 11.24 7.28
N PHE A 90 -5.07 11.89 6.96
CA PHE A 90 -3.77 11.21 7.00
C PHE A 90 -3.38 10.74 8.40
N GLU A 91 -3.68 11.54 9.42
CA GLU A 91 -3.43 11.16 10.81
C GLU A 91 -4.27 9.97 11.27
N ALA A 92 -5.54 9.91 10.86
CA ALA A 92 -6.42 8.78 11.12
C ALA A 92 -6.00 7.54 10.31
N LEU A 93 -5.64 7.69 9.03
CA LEU A 93 -5.08 6.60 8.21
C LEU A 93 -3.82 6.01 8.83
N ALA A 94 -2.93 6.84 9.34
CA ALA A 94 -1.72 6.39 10.02
C ALA A 94 -2.00 5.57 11.30
N ARG A 95 -3.26 5.56 11.77
CA ARG A 95 -3.77 4.89 12.97
C ARG A 95 -4.71 3.72 12.68
N ALA A 96 -5.39 3.69 11.53
CA ALA A 96 -6.32 2.61 11.14
C ALA A 96 -5.64 1.23 11.10
N ASP A 97 -6.33 0.18 11.53
CA ASP A 97 -5.75 -1.18 11.68
C ASP A 97 -5.34 -1.80 10.33
N ASP A 98 -6.07 -1.48 9.26
CA ASP A 98 -5.90 -1.99 7.90
C ASP A 98 -5.28 -0.97 6.93
N ALA A 99 -4.54 0.01 7.47
CA ALA A 99 -3.92 1.10 6.70
C ALA A 99 -2.98 0.64 5.58
N GLU A 100 -2.41 -0.57 5.67
CA GLU A 100 -1.64 -1.19 4.60
C GLU A 100 -2.45 -1.44 3.31
N CYS A 101 -3.78 -1.53 3.37
CA CYS A 101 -4.64 -1.77 2.22
C CYS A 101 -4.66 -0.61 1.21
N VAL A 102 -4.28 0.61 1.64
CA VAL A 102 -4.25 1.81 0.80
C VAL A 102 -2.82 2.30 0.53
N PHE A 103 -1.83 1.43 0.73
CA PHE A 103 -0.43 1.82 0.68
C PHE A 103 0.02 2.27 -0.72
N GLU A 104 -0.45 1.59 -1.77
CA GLU A 104 -0.13 1.93 -3.16
C GLU A 104 -0.69 3.32 -3.53
N GLU A 105 -1.93 3.58 -3.14
CA GLU A 105 -2.63 4.84 -3.40
C GLU A 105 -1.96 5.99 -2.63
N LEU A 106 -1.58 5.78 -1.36
CA LEU A 106 -0.83 6.76 -0.59
C LEU A 106 0.55 7.05 -1.18
N ALA A 107 1.26 6.02 -1.65
CA ALA A 107 2.55 6.19 -2.33
C ALA A 107 2.40 6.95 -3.65
N SER A 108 1.35 6.65 -4.41
CA SER A 108 1.02 7.33 -5.66
C SER A 108 0.65 8.80 -5.41
N LEU A 109 -0.16 9.08 -4.38
CA LEU A 109 -0.50 10.44 -3.96
C LEU A 109 0.75 11.22 -3.54
N ALA A 110 1.64 10.60 -2.77
CA ALA A 110 2.92 11.22 -2.40
C ALA A 110 3.79 11.57 -3.63
N ALA A 111 3.72 10.77 -4.69
CA ALA A 111 4.46 11.05 -5.92
C ALA A 111 3.82 12.17 -6.74
N SER A 112 2.49 12.19 -6.90
CA SER A 112 1.78 13.09 -7.81
C SER A 112 1.35 14.43 -7.22
N ASP A 113 1.07 14.51 -5.92
CA ASP A 113 0.54 15.71 -5.25
C ASP A 113 1.64 16.36 -4.39
N VAL A 114 2.18 17.49 -4.85
CA VAL A 114 3.28 18.20 -4.17
C VAL A 114 2.83 18.77 -2.82
N ASP A 115 1.59 19.24 -2.72
CA ASP A 115 1.07 19.93 -1.54
C ASP A 115 0.81 18.93 -0.39
N ARG A 116 0.32 17.73 -0.73
CA ARG A 116 0.02 16.66 0.25
C ARG A 116 1.17 15.68 0.46
N ARG A 117 2.21 15.72 -0.38
CA ARG A 117 3.37 14.79 -0.35
C ARG A 117 3.94 14.58 1.04
N GLN A 118 4.20 15.66 1.77
CA GLN A 118 4.83 15.58 3.09
C GLN A 118 3.96 14.79 4.08
N ALA A 119 2.65 15.01 4.10
CA ALA A 119 1.74 14.33 5.02
C ALA A 119 1.52 12.86 4.60
N ALA A 120 1.34 12.60 3.31
CA ALA A 120 1.25 11.24 2.79
C ALA A 120 2.51 10.42 3.13
N LEU A 121 3.71 10.99 2.98
CA LEU A 121 4.96 10.33 3.36
C LEU A 121 5.08 10.10 4.86
N VAL A 122 4.60 11.02 5.70
CA VAL A 122 4.60 10.84 7.17
C VAL A 122 3.64 9.70 7.56
N ALA A 123 2.44 9.64 6.96
CA ALA A 123 1.51 8.55 7.17
C ALA A 123 2.12 7.20 6.74
N LEU A 124 2.76 7.15 5.57
CA LEU A 124 3.46 5.95 5.09
C LEU A 124 4.61 5.51 6.02
N VAL A 125 5.34 6.45 6.63
CA VAL A 125 6.38 6.10 7.63
C VAL A 125 5.73 5.46 8.86
N ALA A 126 4.62 6.01 9.35
CA ALA A 126 3.89 5.43 10.47
C ALA A 126 3.42 4.00 10.13
N ILE A 127 2.78 3.81 8.96
CA ILE A 127 2.31 2.50 8.50
C ILE A 127 3.46 1.49 8.37
N ALA A 128 4.56 1.87 7.71
CA ALA A 128 5.69 0.98 7.46
C ALA A 128 6.50 0.61 8.72
N THR A 129 6.40 1.40 9.80
CA THR A 129 7.13 1.15 11.05
C THR A 129 6.30 0.41 12.10
N ARG A 130 5.02 0.15 11.84
CA ARG A 130 4.17 -0.67 12.69
C ARG A 130 4.72 -2.09 12.80
N ARG A 131 4.52 -2.67 13.99
CA ARG A 131 4.76 -4.09 14.21
C ARG A 131 3.79 -4.87 13.33
N PRO A 132 4.24 -5.86 12.55
CA PRO A 132 3.33 -6.74 11.84
C PRO A 132 2.41 -7.41 12.86
N GLU A 133 1.11 -7.20 12.72
CA GLU A 133 0.15 -8.04 13.43
C GLU A 133 0.25 -9.46 12.88
N PRO A 134 0.01 -10.50 13.71
CA PRO A 134 -0.06 -11.88 13.23
C PRO A 134 -1.35 -12.07 12.40
N THR A 135 -1.39 -11.48 11.21
CA THR A 135 -2.37 -11.75 10.17
C THR A 135 -1.87 -12.88 9.27
N GLU A 136 -2.81 -13.68 8.75
CA GLU A 136 -2.53 -14.72 7.77
C GLU A 136 -1.68 -14.15 6.61
N PRO A 137 -0.67 -14.86 6.08
CA PRO A 137 0.30 -14.32 5.14
C PRO A 137 -0.37 -13.98 3.80
N ARG A 138 -0.90 -12.77 3.74
CA ARG A 138 -1.31 -12.09 2.52
C ARG A 138 -0.37 -10.92 2.40
N ASP A 139 0.32 -10.81 1.28
CA ASP A 139 0.82 -9.50 0.87
C ASP A 139 -0.41 -8.57 0.92
N PRO A 140 -0.45 -7.55 1.79
CA PRO A 140 -1.52 -6.59 1.74
C PRO A 140 -1.51 -6.00 0.33
N PRO A 141 -2.67 -5.89 -0.34
CA PRO A 141 -2.71 -5.40 -1.71
C PRO A 141 -1.95 -4.06 -1.80
N GLY A 142 -0.98 -3.98 -2.71
CA GLY A 142 -0.31 -2.72 -3.05
C GLY A 142 1.00 -2.38 -2.33
N ILE A 143 1.48 -3.16 -1.34
CA ILE A 143 2.76 -2.84 -0.65
C ILE A 143 3.94 -2.85 -1.64
N ALA A 144 4.07 -3.90 -2.46
CA ALA A 144 5.16 -4.01 -3.42
C ALA A 144 5.10 -2.89 -4.48
N SER A 145 3.92 -2.67 -5.08
CA SER A 145 3.69 -1.58 -6.04
C SER A 145 3.98 -0.21 -5.46
N GLY A 146 3.49 0.08 -4.25
CA GLY A 146 3.73 1.34 -3.55
C GLY A 146 5.21 1.53 -3.20
N ALA A 147 5.90 0.47 -2.78
CA ALA A 147 7.32 0.51 -2.54
C ALA A 147 8.12 0.84 -3.81
N GLU A 148 7.72 0.32 -4.99
CA GLU A 148 8.34 0.70 -6.27
C GLU A 148 8.14 2.18 -6.61
N VAL A 149 6.97 2.74 -6.31
CA VAL A 149 6.71 4.19 -6.45
C VAL A 149 7.66 4.99 -5.56
N LEU A 150 7.81 4.59 -4.29
CA LEU A 150 8.69 5.26 -3.34
C LEU A 150 10.17 5.08 -3.68
N GLU A 151 10.54 3.96 -4.28
CA GLU A 151 11.89 3.69 -4.79
C GLU A 151 12.26 4.67 -5.91
N ARG A 152 11.34 4.91 -6.85
CA ARG A 152 11.50 5.93 -7.90
C ARG A 152 11.57 7.33 -7.29
N LEU A 153 10.64 7.66 -6.39
CA LEU A 153 10.60 8.96 -5.71
C LEU A 153 11.90 9.24 -4.93
N GLY A 154 12.47 8.22 -4.28
CA GLY A 154 13.73 8.33 -3.53
C GLY A 154 14.96 8.57 -4.41
N ARG A 155 14.93 8.16 -5.69
CA ARG A 155 16.01 8.40 -6.65
C ARG A 155 15.89 9.71 -7.42
N ASP A 156 14.67 10.22 -7.55
CA ASP A 156 14.38 11.39 -8.35
C ASP A 156 15.08 12.66 -7.83
N GLY A 157 16.15 13.06 -8.52
CA GLY A 157 16.94 14.25 -8.17
C GLY A 157 16.15 15.56 -8.16
N SER A 158 15.00 15.62 -8.84
CA SER A 158 14.13 16.81 -8.86
C SER A 158 13.28 16.96 -7.60
N VAL A 159 13.12 15.88 -6.82
CA VAL A 159 12.35 15.89 -5.57
C VAL A 159 13.21 16.41 -4.42
N GLU A 160 12.62 17.29 -3.61
CA GLU A 160 13.28 17.84 -2.43
C GLU A 160 13.90 16.73 -1.56
N ARG A 161 15.12 16.97 -1.09
CA ARG A 161 15.91 16.00 -0.31
C ARG A 161 15.15 15.45 0.91
N ARG A 162 14.32 16.29 1.55
CA ARG A 162 13.48 15.90 2.70
C ARG A 162 12.46 14.82 2.31
N HIS A 163 11.73 15.01 1.22
CA HIS A 163 10.73 14.05 0.75
C HIS A 163 11.39 12.74 0.31
N ARG A 164 12.54 12.82 -0.37
CA ARG A 164 13.34 11.62 -0.70
C ARG A 164 13.79 10.85 0.53
N ALA A 165 14.27 11.55 1.55
CA ALA A 165 14.69 10.93 2.80
C ALA A 165 13.52 10.23 3.52
N LEU A 166 12.31 10.80 3.46
CA LEU A 166 11.11 10.16 4.00
C LEU A 166 10.75 8.90 3.21
N ALA A 167 10.72 8.96 1.87
CA ALA A 167 10.49 7.78 1.02
C ALA A 167 11.49 6.65 1.32
N ILE A 168 12.79 6.98 1.43
CA ILE A 168 13.84 6.02 1.83
C ILE A 168 13.57 5.46 3.24
N SER A 169 13.07 6.28 4.17
CA SER A 169 12.71 5.84 5.52
C SER A 169 11.54 4.87 5.53
N VAL A 170 10.53 5.08 4.67
CA VAL A 170 9.43 4.13 4.45
C VAL A 170 9.98 2.79 3.95
N LEU A 171 10.82 2.78 2.92
CA LEU A 171 11.44 1.57 2.37
C LEU A 171 12.28 0.81 3.40
N ARG A 172 13.01 1.53 4.27
CA ARG A 172 13.72 0.92 5.41
C ARG A 172 12.78 0.33 6.45
N GLY A 173 11.64 0.96 6.70
CA GLY A 173 10.56 0.41 7.52
C GLY A 173 10.08 -0.93 6.98
N LEU A 174 9.68 -0.96 5.70
CA LEU A 174 9.24 -2.16 5.01
C LEU A 174 10.31 -3.26 5.03
N SER A 175 11.56 -2.91 4.76
CA SER A 175 12.67 -3.87 4.75
C SER A 175 12.92 -4.50 6.12
N ARG A 176 12.85 -3.71 7.21
CA ARG A 176 12.95 -4.26 8.58
C ARG A 176 11.84 -5.26 8.91
N SER A 177 10.66 -5.09 8.32
CA SER A 177 9.54 -6.04 8.44
C SER A 177 9.59 -7.20 7.44
N GLY A 178 10.63 -7.29 6.59
CA GLY A 178 10.76 -8.34 5.57
C GLY A 178 9.87 -8.15 4.33
N ARG A 179 9.23 -6.99 4.18
CA ARG A 179 8.30 -6.66 3.08
C ARG A 179 8.98 -5.99 1.88
N TRP A 180 10.28 -5.72 1.96
CA TRP A 180 11.05 -5.08 0.88
C TRP A 180 12.51 -5.49 0.90
N ASP A 181 13.11 -5.64 -0.28
CA ASP A 181 14.53 -5.98 -0.43
C ASP A 181 15.42 -4.78 -0.05
N PRO A 182 16.29 -4.90 0.99
CA PRO A 182 17.20 -3.83 1.38
C PRO A 182 18.17 -3.41 0.28
N SER A 183 18.50 -4.30 -0.66
CA SER A 183 19.44 -4.00 -1.76
C SER A 183 18.87 -3.00 -2.78
N ARG A 184 17.54 -2.85 -2.83
CA ARG A 184 16.83 -1.92 -3.71
C ARG A 184 16.71 -0.51 -3.14
N ILE A 185 17.02 -0.31 -1.86
CA ILE A 185 16.82 0.99 -1.18
C ILE A 185 17.82 2.02 -1.71
N PRO A 186 17.35 3.16 -2.27
CA PRO A 186 18.24 4.22 -2.75
C PRO A 186 19.12 4.81 -1.66
N THR A 187 20.35 5.21 -2.02
CA THR A 187 21.18 6.06 -1.18
C THR A 187 20.74 7.52 -1.38
N LEU A 188 20.60 8.29 -0.31
CA LEU A 188 20.22 9.71 -0.38
C LEU A 188 21.21 10.55 -1.21
N GLY A 189 22.44 10.04 -1.40
CA GLY A 189 23.52 10.67 -2.16
C GLY A 189 23.66 10.21 -3.61
N ASP A 190 22.77 9.35 -4.13
CA ASP A 190 22.75 8.98 -5.55
C ASP A 190 21.78 9.92 -6.29
N PRO A 191 22.22 11.06 -6.84
CA PRO A 191 21.45 11.67 -7.90
C PRO A 191 21.52 10.71 -9.09
N THR A 192 20.39 10.23 -9.58
CA THR A 192 20.35 9.74 -10.96
C THR A 192 20.66 10.94 -11.84
N ALA A 193 21.93 11.05 -12.23
CA ALA A 193 22.43 12.07 -13.12
C ALA A 193 21.76 11.89 -14.49
N THR A 194 20.71 12.64 -14.75
CA THR A 194 20.16 12.78 -16.10
C THR A 194 19.68 14.22 -16.30
N ASP A 195 20.63 15.14 -16.42
CA ASP A 195 20.48 16.25 -17.36
C ASP A 195 21.28 15.86 -18.61
N PRO A 196 20.65 15.55 -19.76
CA PRO A 196 21.37 15.53 -21.02
C PRO A 196 21.66 16.99 -21.46
N PRO A 197 22.75 17.20 -22.24
CA PRO A 197 23.19 18.53 -22.67
C PRO A 197 22.21 19.23 -23.63
#